data_AF-A0A6I7LX33-F1
#
_entry.id   AF-A0A6I7LX33-F1
#
_cell.length_a   1.000
_cell.length_b   1.000
_cell.length_c   1.000
_cell.angle_alpha   90.00
_cell.angle_beta   90.00
_cell.angle_gamma   90.00
#
_symmetry.space_group_name_H-M   'P 1'
#
loop_
_entity.id
_entity.type
_entity.pdbx_description
1 polymer ?
#
loop_
_entity_poly.entity_id
_entity_poly.type
_entity_poly.pdbx_seq_one_letter_code
_entity_poly.pdbx_strand_id
1 'polypeptide(L)'
;MTSVQDTSGLCSTCNFAPNCVYRQGREGPVQYCEMFAEIIEQHTGTQGGLIATLEEIQARYGYLHPEALKMVAEKSGRSLVDVYGVATFYRAFSLKPRGKHLVSVCLGTACHVRGGPTIARELERQLGISAGQTTPDNEFTLETVNCLGACALGPIVVIDGHYFSKVKTTMVGEILDRARSGLDKIEIITDQRIFPIEVSCARCNHSLMDPRHPIDGHPAIRVTVAFEQKHGWLALSSLYGSYNTASEYEIPPDTDLQFFCPHCHAELIGGASCTECGAPMIPMIVRGGGIVQICSRRGCKGHMLDLSGALVL
;
A
#
# COMPACT_ATOMS: atom_id res chain seq x y z
N MET A 1 -28.65 -21.34 35.63
CA MET A 1 -29.95 -20.95 35.02
C MET A 1 -30.15 -19.50 35.41
N THR A 2 -29.90 -18.50 34.57
CA THR A 2 -30.32 -18.29 33.18
C THR A 2 -29.36 -17.32 32.51
N SER A 3 -28.65 -17.74 31.44
CA SER A 3 -27.96 -16.81 30.55
C SER A 3 -28.95 -16.35 29.48
N VAL A 4 -29.11 -15.03 29.41
CA VAL A 4 -29.93 -14.29 28.46
C VAL A 4 -29.46 -14.61 27.03
N GLN A 5 -30.38 -15.01 26.16
CA GLN A 5 -30.14 -15.21 24.73
C GLN A 5 -30.05 -13.84 24.05
N ASP A 6 -28.87 -13.48 23.56
CA ASP A 6 -28.66 -12.32 22.69
C ASP A 6 -29.14 -12.67 21.27
N THR A 7 -30.12 -11.91 20.77
CA THR A 7 -30.88 -12.18 19.53
C THR A 7 -30.35 -11.41 18.32
N SER A 8 -29.14 -10.86 18.40
CA SER A 8 -28.59 -9.95 17.38
C SER A 8 -27.99 -10.60 16.12
N GLY A 9 -27.82 -11.92 16.08
CA GLY A 9 -27.43 -12.63 14.85
C GLY A 9 -26.03 -12.34 14.29
N LEU A 10 -25.11 -11.79 15.11
CA LEU A 10 -23.73 -11.47 14.75
C LEU A 10 -22.75 -12.49 15.38
N CYS A 11 -21.69 -12.85 14.64
CA CYS A 11 -20.61 -13.73 15.11
C CYS A 11 -19.72 -12.98 16.11
N SER A 12 -19.55 -13.52 17.33
CA SER A 12 -18.86 -12.89 18.47
C SER A 12 -17.36 -12.61 18.26
N THR A 13 -16.79 -13.06 17.14
CA THR A 13 -15.35 -12.99 16.85
C THR A 13 -14.97 -12.09 15.68
N CYS A 14 -15.86 -11.73 14.74
CA CYS A 14 -15.43 -10.98 13.54
C CYS A 14 -16.40 -9.97 12.90
N ASN A 15 -17.64 -9.82 13.37
CA ASN A 15 -18.60 -8.76 12.99
C ASN A 15 -18.76 -8.34 11.48
N PHE A 16 -18.31 -9.11 10.48
CA PHE A 16 -18.42 -8.77 9.04
C PHE A 16 -19.12 -9.87 8.21
N ALA A 17 -20.16 -9.44 7.47
CA ALA A 17 -20.76 -9.98 6.22
C ALA A 17 -21.52 -11.34 6.21
N PRO A 18 -22.60 -11.44 5.37
CA PRO A 18 -23.58 -12.54 5.34
C PRO A 18 -23.07 -13.91 4.85
N ASN A 19 -21.80 -14.01 4.47
CA ASN A 19 -21.12 -15.25 4.09
C ASN A 19 -20.17 -15.77 5.20
N CYS A 20 -20.38 -15.35 6.45
CA CYS A 20 -19.62 -15.84 7.59
C CYS A 20 -19.84 -17.35 7.80
N VAL A 21 -18.77 -18.12 7.59
CA VAL A 21 -18.72 -19.60 7.65
C VAL A 21 -19.12 -20.14 9.05
N TYR A 22 -19.15 -19.29 10.07
CA TYR A 22 -19.51 -19.63 11.45
C TYR A 22 -20.97 -20.10 11.63
N ARG A 23 -21.87 -19.79 10.67
CA ARG A 23 -23.28 -20.21 10.74
C ARG A 23 -23.49 -21.71 10.46
N GLN A 24 -22.49 -22.41 9.93
CA GLN A 24 -22.62 -23.81 9.48
C GLN A 24 -22.07 -24.86 10.46
N GLY A 25 -21.96 -24.52 11.76
CA GLY A 25 -21.83 -25.53 12.82
C GLY A 25 -20.57 -26.42 12.75
N ARG A 26 -19.45 -25.91 12.25
CA ARG A 26 -18.15 -26.61 12.27
C ARG A 26 -17.21 -25.94 13.27
N GLU A 27 -16.96 -26.59 14.39
CA GLU A 27 -15.74 -26.37 15.18
C GLU A 27 -14.53 -26.69 14.25
N GLY A 28 -13.56 -25.77 14.07
CA GLY A 28 -12.49 -25.79 12.99
C GLY A 28 -11.48 -26.96 13.07
N PRO A 29 -10.38 -27.13 12.25
CA PRO A 29 -9.62 -26.22 11.32
C PRO A 29 -8.98 -26.87 10.02
N VAL A 30 -8.82 -26.17 8.87
CA VAL A 30 -7.87 -26.58 7.78
C VAL A 30 -7.28 -25.38 7.03
N GLN A 31 -8.12 -24.45 6.58
CA GLN A 31 -7.73 -23.42 5.60
C GLN A 31 -6.77 -22.35 6.12
N TYR A 32 -6.86 -21.98 7.40
CA TYR A 32 -5.93 -21.02 8.02
C TYR A 32 -4.50 -21.58 8.17
N CYS A 33 -4.38 -22.88 8.41
CA CYS A 33 -3.10 -23.54 8.63
C CYS A 33 -2.24 -23.59 7.36
N GLU A 34 -2.86 -23.83 6.20
CA GLU A 34 -2.16 -23.85 4.91
C GLU A 34 -1.61 -22.46 4.55
N MET A 35 -2.42 -21.40 4.73
CA MET A 35 -1.99 -20.03 4.42
C MET A 35 -0.85 -19.54 5.32
N PHE A 36 -0.87 -19.89 6.62
CA PHE A 36 0.26 -19.56 7.49
C PHE A 36 1.51 -20.35 7.13
N ALA A 37 1.37 -21.62 6.75
CA ALA A 37 2.49 -22.43 6.30
C ALA A 37 3.16 -21.86 5.04
N GLU A 38 2.38 -21.40 4.06
CA GLU A 38 2.89 -20.74 2.85
C GLU A 38 3.73 -19.49 3.21
N ILE A 39 3.22 -18.61 4.07
CA ILE A 39 3.93 -17.41 4.51
C ILE A 39 5.25 -17.78 5.21
N ILE A 40 5.21 -18.78 6.09
CA ILE A 40 6.40 -19.22 6.83
C ILE A 40 7.45 -19.80 5.87
N GLU A 41 7.05 -20.59 4.89
CA GLU A 41 7.96 -21.18 3.90
C GLU A 41 8.69 -20.10 3.08
N GLN A 42 7.99 -19.04 2.68
CA GLN A 42 8.58 -17.92 1.93
C GLN A 42 9.71 -17.21 2.67
N HIS A 43 9.63 -17.14 4.00
CA HIS A 43 10.61 -16.42 4.83
C HIS A 43 11.59 -17.35 5.56
N THR A 44 11.49 -18.66 5.38
CA THR A 44 12.36 -19.64 6.04
C THR A 44 13.80 -19.54 5.52
N GLY A 45 14.78 -19.47 6.44
CA GLY A 45 16.22 -19.40 6.10
C GLY A 45 16.74 -17.99 5.81
N THR A 46 15.89 -16.96 5.88
CA THR A 46 16.31 -15.55 5.74
C THR A 46 16.77 -14.95 7.07
N GLN A 47 17.79 -14.09 7.04
CA GLN A 47 18.20 -13.34 8.22
C GLN A 47 17.08 -12.35 8.59
N GLY A 48 16.46 -12.53 9.76
CA GLY A 48 15.30 -11.72 10.18
C GLY A 48 13.94 -12.28 9.78
N GLY A 49 13.88 -13.50 9.20
CA GLY A 49 12.64 -14.09 8.68
C GLY A 49 11.47 -14.19 9.67
N LEU A 50 11.74 -14.26 10.98
CA LEU A 50 10.68 -14.23 12.00
C LEU A 50 9.90 -12.91 11.99
N ILE A 51 10.58 -11.76 11.92
CA ILE A 51 9.91 -10.45 11.90
C ILE A 51 9.10 -10.30 10.63
N ALA A 52 9.68 -10.63 9.47
CA ALA A 52 8.99 -10.58 8.18
C ALA A 52 7.74 -11.47 8.13
N THR A 53 7.84 -12.70 8.67
CA THR A 53 6.70 -13.63 8.80
C THR A 53 5.58 -13.01 9.63
N LEU A 54 5.91 -12.42 10.79
CA LEU A 54 4.92 -11.79 11.66
C LEU A 54 4.31 -10.54 11.03
N GLU A 55 5.10 -9.74 10.31
CA GLU A 55 4.63 -8.56 9.57
C GLU A 55 3.62 -8.96 8.50
N GLU A 56 3.89 -10.00 7.72
CA GLU A 56 3.00 -10.47 6.66
C GLU A 56 1.70 -11.07 7.22
N ILE A 57 1.79 -11.87 8.29
CA ILE A 57 0.61 -12.38 9.00
C ILE A 57 -0.24 -11.20 9.49
N GLN A 58 0.36 -10.20 10.14
CA GLN A 58 -0.38 -9.04 10.60
C GLN A 58 -0.96 -8.22 9.45
N ALA A 59 -0.24 -8.03 8.34
CA ALA A 59 -0.73 -7.29 7.18
C ALA A 59 -1.98 -7.96 6.59
N ARG A 60 -2.03 -9.29 6.59
CA ARG A 60 -3.15 -10.06 6.03
C ARG A 60 -4.36 -10.15 6.97
N TYR A 61 -4.14 -10.21 8.28
CA TYR A 61 -5.20 -10.48 9.27
C TYR A 61 -5.44 -9.35 10.27
N GLY A 62 -4.72 -8.23 10.18
CA GLY A 62 -4.81 -7.06 11.05
C GLY A 62 -4.17 -7.22 12.43
N TYR A 63 -3.93 -8.45 12.89
CA TYR A 63 -3.26 -8.75 14.16
C TYR A 63 -2.70 -10.18 14.20
N LEU A 64 -1.83 -10.43 15.17
CA LEU A 64 -1.19 -11.73 15.40
C LEU A 64 -2.07 -12.63 16.27
N HIS A 65 -2.72 -13.61 15.65
CA HIS A 65 -3.53 -14.60 16.35
C HIS A 65 -2.65 -15.56 17.18
N PRO A 66 -3.11 -16.01 18.36
CA PRO A 66 -2.38 -17.00 19.15
C PRO A 66 -2.04 -18.29 18.39
N GLU A 67 -2.96 -18.78 17.55
CA GLU A 67 -2.73 -19.97 16.72
C GLU A 67 -1.68 -19.73 15.63
N ALA A 68 -1.65 -18.53 15.04
CA ALA A 68 -0.61 -18.16 14.07
C ALA A 68 0.78 -18.16 14.73
N LEU A 69 0.90 -17.62 15.95
CA LEU A 69 2.16 -17.61 16.70
C LEU A 69 2.65 -19.02 17.07
N LYS A 70 1.73 -19.92 17.45
CA LYS A 70 2.06 -21.33 17.70
C LYS A 70 2.62 -21.99 16.44
N MET A 71 1.96 -21.79 15.31
CA MET A 71 2.40 -22.36 14.04
C MET A 71 3.76 -21.82 13.60
N VAL A 72 3.98 -20.51 13.75
CA VAL A 72 5.28 -19.88 13.48
C VAL A 72 6.36 -20.49 14.36
N ALA A 73 6.10 -20.70 15.65
CA ALA A 73 7.06 -21.33 16.56
C ALA A 73 7.42 -22.77 16.12
N GLU A 74 6.40 -23.59 15.85
CA GLU A 74 6.58 -24.98 15.42
C GLU A 74 7.38 -25.09 14.12
N LYS A 75 7.03 -24.30 13.11
CA LYS A 75 7.65 -24.37 11.78
C LYS A 75 9.03 -23.72 11.71
N SER A 76 9.27 -22.66 12.49
CA SER A 76 10.58 -22.00 12.55
C SER A 76 11.57 -22.70 13.48
N GLY A 77 11.14 -23.73 14.21
CA GLY A 77 11.97 -24.44 15.20
C GLY A 77 12.32 -23.60 16.42
N ARG A 78 11.55 -22.55 16.71
CA ARG A 78 11.76 -21.63 17.84
C ARG A 78 10.79 -21.93 18.97
N SER A 79 11.15 -21.55 20.19
CA SER A 79 10.19 -21.66 21.30
C SER A 79 9.06 -20.65 21.13
N LEU A 80 7.84 -21.02 21.56
CA LEU A 80 6.70 -20.10 21.56
C LEU A 80 6.99 -18.85 22.38
N VAL A 81 7.77 -18.99 23.46
CA VAL A 81 8.19 -17.88 24.32
C VAL A 81 9.03 -16.86 23.53
N ASP A 82 9.96 -17.31 22.69
CA ASP A 82 10.77 -16.41 21.86
C ASP A 82 9.91 -15.65 20.85
N VAL A 83 8.96 -16.35 20.22
CA VAL A 83 8.03 -15.73 19.25
C VAL A 83 7.16 -14.67 19.93
N TYR A 84 6.59 -14.97 21.10
CA TYR A 84 5.87 -13.97 21.89
C TYR A 84 6.78 -12.84 22.37
N GLY A 85 8.03 -13.14 22.72
CA GLY A 85 9.03 -12.15 23.09
C GLY A 85 9.22 -11.13 21.99
N VAL A 86 9.38 -11.56 20.74
CA VAL A 86 9.49 -10.67 19.57
C VAL A 86 8.19 -9.92 19.32
N ALA A 87 7.05 -10.62 19.30
CA ALA A 87 5.73 -10.03 19.04
C ALA A 87 5.32 -8.96 20.08
N THR A 88 5.79 -9.09 21.32
CA THR A 88 5.52 -8.11 22.39
C THR A 88 6.59 -7.01 22.48
N PHE A 89 7.80 -7.28 22.03
CA PHE A 89 8.90 -6.31 22.04
C PHE A 89 8.68 -5.17 21.04
N TYR A 90 8.24 -5.47 19.82
CA TYR A 90 8.00 -4.45 18.80
C TYR A 90 6.57 -3.90 18.88
N ARG A 91 6.42 -2.60 19.17
CA ARG A 91 5.09 -1.93 19.20
C ARG A 91 4.34 -1.97 17.87
N ALA A 92 5.01 -2.24 16.76
CA ALA A 92 4.38 -2.38 15.45
C ALA A 92 3.40 -3.58 15.43
N PHE A 93 3.70 -4.62 16.19
CA PHE A 93 2.87 -5.81 16.30
C PHE A 93 1.73 -5.63 17.31
N SER A 94 0.56 -6.16 16.96
CA SER A 94 -0.61 -6.23 17.83
C SER A 94 -1.04 -7.66 18.02
N LEU A 95 -1.22 -8.03 19.28
CA LEU A 95 -1.83 -9.31 19.69
C LEU A 95 -3.35 -9.20 19.86
N LYS A 96 -3.89 -7.98 19.71
CA LYS A 96 -5.32 -7.69 19.82
C LYS A 96 -5.88 -7.31 18.44
N PRO A 97 -7.13 -7.65 18.15
CA PRO A 97 -7.80 -7.18 16.95
C PRO A 97 -7.72 -5.67 16.81
N ARG A 98 -7.24 -5.22 15.64
CA ARG A 98 -7.26 -3.82 15.22
C ARG A 98 -8.48 -3.59 14.33
N GLY A 99 -9.00 -2.38 14.37
CA GLY A 99 -10.01 -1.92 13.44
C GLY A 99 -9.45 -1.82 12.03
N LYS A 100 -10.34 -1.56 11.07
CA LYS A 100 -10.00 -1.42 9.66
C LYS A 100 -8.94 -0.33 9.41
N HIS A 101 -8.98 0.76 10.18
CA HIS A 101 -8.11 1.91 10.06
C HIS A 101 -7.29 2.12 11.34
N LEU A 102 -5.95 2.14 11.22
CA LEU A 102 -5.05 2.40 12.34
C LEU A 102 -4.63 3.88 12.34
N VAL A 103 -5.10 4.63 13.33
CA VAL A 103 -4.77 6.04 13.55
C VAL A 103 -3.66 6.16 14.59
N SER A 104 -2.50 6.70 14.19
CA SER A 104 -1.34 6.91 15.04
C SER A 104 -1.03 8.40 15.20
N VAL A 105 -1.14 8.92 16.43
CA VAL A 105 -0.82 10.32 16.73
C VAL A 105 0.59 10.46 17.30
N CYS A 106 1.41 11.32 16.69
CA CYS A 106 2.76 11.58 17.20
C CYS A 106 2.72 12.49 18.43
N LEU A 107 3.26 11.99 19.54
CA LEU A 107 3.42 12.72 20.80
C LEU A 107 4.89 13.00 21.15
N GLY A 108 5.78 12.95 20.16
CA GLY A 108 7.19 13.31 20.35
C GLY A 108 7.37 14.77 20.67
N THR A 109 8.49 15.14 21.27
CA THR A 109 8.73 16.47 21.86
C THR A 109 8.26 17.62 20.97
N ALA A 110 8.62 17.61 19.68
CA ALA A 110 8.22 18.64 18.72
C ALA A 110 6.70 18.65 18.44
N CYS A 111 6.06 17.49 18.31
CA CYS A 111 4.61 17.40 18.12
C CYS A 111 3.87 17.72 19.42
N HIS A 112 4.43 17.33 20.58
CA HIS A 112 3.89 17.60 21.89
C HIS A 112 3.70 19.09 22.13
N VAL A 113 4.76 19.88 21.93
CA VAL A 113 4.71 21.34 22.12
C VAL A 113 3.87 22.06 21.07
N ARG A 114 3.67 21.45 19.89
CA ARG A 114 2.85 22.00 18.79
C ARG A 114 1.37 21.60 18.86
N GLY A 115 0.93 20.93 19.92
CA GLY A 115 -0.48 20.61 20.15
C GLY A 115 -0.90 19.17 19.83
N GLY A 116 0.04 18.25 19.64
CA GLY A 116 -0.21 16.81 19.47
C GLY A 116 -1.18 16.21 20.50
N PRO A 117 -1.03 16.47 21.82
CA PRO A 117 -1.96 15.98 22.85
C PRO A 117 -3.39 16.50 22.65
N THR A 118 -3.55 17.72 22.14
CA THR A 118 -4.88 18.28 21.86
C THR A 118 -5.51 17.60 20.66
N ILE A 119 -4.72 17.25 19.64
CA ILE A 119 -5.19 16.48 18.48
C ILE A 119 -5.59 15.06 18.89
N ALA A 120 -4.79 14.40 19.74
CA ALA A 120 -5.13 13.08 20.28
C ALA A 120 -6.46 13.11 21.03
N ARG A 121 -6.67 14.09 21.92
CA ARG A 121 -7.95 14.25 22.64
C ARG A 121 -9.14 14.52 21.72
N GLU A 122 -8.93 15.28 20.64
CA GLU A 122 -9.99 15.53 19.67
C GLU A 122 -10.36 14.26 18.89
N LEU A 123 -9.38 13.43 18.54
CA LEU A 123 -9.61 12.10 17.96
C LEU A 123 -10.36 11.18 18.94
N GLU A 124 -9.94 11.14 20.21
CA GLU A 124 -10.64 10.38 21.26
C GLU A 124 -12.11 10.84 21.38
N ARG A 125 -12.35 12.15 21.37
CA ARG A 125 -13.69 12.74 21.46
C ARG A 125 -14.57 12.38 20.26
N GLN A 126 -14.04 12.42 19.04
CA GLN A 126 -14.82 12.13 17.83
C GLN A 126 -15.06 10.63 17.63
N LEU A 127 -14.09 9.78 18.00
CA LEU A 127 -14.21 8.32 17.87
C LEU A 127 -14.91 7.68 19.08
N GLY A 128 -15.01 8.38 20.21
CA GLY A 128 -15.63 7.86 21.43
C GLY A 128 -14.81 6.76 22.13
N ILE A 129 -13.48 6.74 21.91
CA ILE A 129 -12.55 5.76 22.47
C ILE A 129 -11.30 6.45 23.04
N SER A 130 -10.57 5.75 23.91
CA SER A 130 -9.26 6.22 24.40
C SER A 130 -8.11 5.72 23.54
N ALA A 131 -6.96 6.40 23.58
CA ALA A 131 -5.73 5.89 22.96
C ALA A 131 -5.38 4.46 23.45
N GLY A 132 -5.09 3.57 22.51
CA GLY A 132 -4.87 2.14 22.68
C GLY A 132 -6.12 1.26 22.54
N GLN A 133 -7.26 1.85 22.16
CA GLN A 133 -8.53 1.12 21.97
C GLN A 133 -8.95 1.10 20.50
N THR A 134 -9.87 0.18 20.22
CA THR A 134 -10.55 0.03 18.93
C THR A 134 -12.02 0.38 19.12
N THR A 135 -12.63 1.06 18.14
CA THR A 135 -14.05 1.41 18.16
C THR A 135 -14.94 0.16 18.16
N PRO A 136 -16.16 0.20 18.75
CA PRO A 136 -17.04 -0.97 18.84
C PRO A 136 -17.48 -1.55 17.49
N ASP A 137 -17.47 -0.74 16.43
CA ASP A 137 -17.75 -1.13 15.05
C ASP A 137 -16.53 -1.73 14.32
N ASN A 138 -15.38 -1.81 14.99
CA ASN A 138 -14.08 -2.21 14.42
C ASN A 138 -13.66 -1.35 13.21
N GLU A 139 -14.13 -0.11 13.09
CA GLU A 139 -13.72 0.78 12.01
C GLU A 139 -12.34 1.40 12.28
N PHE A 140 -12.09 1.90 13.50
CA PHE A 140 -10.86 2.62 13.85
C PHE A 140 -10.17 2.05 15.09
N THR A 141 -8.84 1.98 15.05
CA THR A 141 -7.98 1.84 16.24
C THR A 141 -7.20 3.12 16.42
N LEU A 142 -7.26 3.72 17.61
CA LEU A 142 -6.49 4.92 17.94
C LEU A 142 -5.28 4.53 18.79
N GLU A 143 -4.09 4.93 18.37
CA GLU A 143 -2.84 4.73 19.10
C GLU A 143 -2.03 6.03 19.16
N THR A 144 -1.17 6.13 20.17
CA THR A 144 -0.19 7.21 20.30
C THR A 144 1.22 6.67 20.22
N VAL A 145 2.06 7.35 19.45
CA VAL A 145 3.46 7.00 19.25
C VAL A 145 4.37 8.07 19.80
N ASN A 146 5.52 7.65 20.33
CA ASN A 146 6.47 8.57 20.94
C ASN A 146 7.16 9.46 19.91
N CYS A 147 7.51 8.97 18.73
CA CYS A 147 8.10 9.81 17.69
C CYS A 147 7.96 9.13 16.33
N LEU A 148 7.64 9.91 15.31
CA LEU A 148 7.61 9.47 13.90
C LEU A 148 8.81 9.97 13.09
N GLY A 149 9.78 10.61 13.73
CA GLY A 149 11.01 11.12 13.08
C GLY A 149 10.84 12.34 12.16
N ALA A 150 9.61 12.69 11.77
CA ALA A 150 9.33 13.78 10.82
C ALA A 150 9.01 15.14 11.49
N CYS A 151 9.84 15.58 12.45
CA CYS A 151 9.59 16.77 13.28
C CYS A 151 9.31 18.07 12.48
N ALA A 152 9.88 18.22 11.29
CA ALA A 152 9.63 19.37 10.42
C ALA A 152 8.14 19.51 10.01
N LEU A 153 7.43 18.39 9.95
CA LEU A 153 6.03 18.28 9.52
C LEU A 153 5.03 18.28 10.70
N GLY A 154 5.52 18.35 11.94
CA GLY A 154 4.71 18.30 13.16
C GLY A 154 3.74 19.47 13.33
N PRO A 155 2.52 19.24 13.88
CA PRO A 155 1.99 17.96 14.39
C PRO A 155 1.61 16.94 13.30
N ILE A 156 1.87 15.65 13.57
CA ILE A 156 1.64 14.56 12.61
C ILE A 156 0.62 13.56 13.15
N VAL A 157 -0.31 13.18 12.28
CA VAL A 157 -1.17 12.01 12.44
C VAL A 157 -0.91 11.09 11.26
N VAL A 158 -0.82 9.78 11.50
CA VAL A 158 -0.71 8.77 10.44
C VAL A 158 -1.95 7.90 10.47
N ILE A 159 -2.57 7.65 9.32
CA ILE A 159 -3.68 6.69 9.19
C ILE A 159 -3.31 5.70 8.09
N ASP A 160 -3.23 4.41 8.40
CA ASP A 160 -2.90 3.35 7.44
C ASP A 160 -1.66 3.66 6.60
N GLY A 161 -0.60 4.15 7.26
CA GLY A 161 0.66 4.54 6.60
C GLY A 161 0.64 5.92 5.92
N HIS A 162 -0.51 6.58 5.80
CA HIS A 162 -0.62 7.92 5.20
C HIS A 162 -0.32 9.02 6.21
N TYR A 163 0.65 9.88 5.89
CA TYR A 163 1.08 10.98 6.75
C TYR A 163 0.23 12.24 6.53
N PHE A 164 -0.39 12.71 7.60
CA PHE A 164 -1.04 14.02 7.67
C PHE A 164 -0.14 14.97 8.45
N SER A 165 0.30 16.05 7.79
CA SER A 165 1.22 17.04 8.36
C SER A 165 0.49 18.29 8.82
N LYS A 166 1.11 19.04 9.76
CA LYS A 166 0.60 20.30 10.31
C LYS A 166 -0.87 20.21 10.77
N VAL A 167 -1.25 19.06 11.31
CA VAL A 167 -2.65 18.76 11.65
C VAL A 167 -3.12 19.72 12.73
N LYS A 168 -4.35 20.22 12.56
CA LYS A 168 -5.08 21.02 13.55
C LYS A 168 -6.32 20.26 14.00
N THR A 169 -6.84 20.58 15.17
CA THR A 169 -8.09 19.97 15.70
C THR A 169 -9.26 20.10 14.72
N THR A 170 -9.36 21.23 14.00
CA THR A 170 -10.41 21.47 12.99
C THR A 170 -10.32 20.52 11.79
N MET A 171 -9.15 19.96 11.50
CA MET A 171 -8.93 19.03 10.38
C MET A 171 -9.26 17.58 10.75
N VAL A 172 -9.43 17.27 12.04
CA VAL A 172 -9.59 15.88 12.51
C VAL A 172 -10.82 15.22 11.87
N GLY A 173 -11.95 15.92 11.81
CA GLY A 173 -13.18 15.36 11.22
C GLY A 173 -12.99 15.03 9.74
N GLU A 174 -12.42 15.96 8.97
CA GLU A 174 -12.12 15.75 7.55
C GLU A 174 -11.17 14.56 7.35
N ILE A 175 -10.12 14.44 8.17
CA ILE A 175 -9.15 13.35 8.09
C ILE A 175 -9.83 11.98 8.35
N LEU A 176 -10.71 11.90 9.35
CA LEU A 176 -11.46 10.68 9.63
C LEU A 176 -12.42 10.32 8.49
N ASP A 177 -13.15 11.29 7.95
CA ASP A 177 -14.07 11.06 6.83
C ASP A 177 -13.33 10.63 5.56
N ARG A 178 -12.14 11.22 5.31
CA ARG A 178 -11.25 10.76 4.24
C ARG A 178 -10.85 9.30 4.43
N ALA A 179 -10.50 8.90 5.64
CA ALA A 179 -10.17 7.50 5.95
C ALA A 179 -11.34 6.55 5.65
N ARG A 180 -12.56 6.90 6.09
CA ARG A 180 -13.78 6.12 5.78
C ARG A 180 -14.05 6.01 4.29
N SER A 181 -13.84 7.10 3.55
CA SER A 181 -14.09 7.18 2.11
C SER A 181 -13.01 6.48 1.26
N GLY A 182 -11.86 6.14 1.85
CA GLY A 182 -10.69 5.53 1.22
C GLY A 182 -9.56 6.54 0.96
N LEU A 183 -8.37 6.28 1.53
CA LEU A 183 -7.17 7.14 1.41
C LEU A 183 -6.40 6.95 0.10
N ASP A 184 -6.56 5.80 -0.55
CA ASP A 184 -5.93 5.48 -1.85
C ASP A 184 -6.72 6.00 -3.05
N LYS A 185 -7.73 6.86 -2.82
CA LYS A 185 -8.38 7.59 -3.90
C LYS A 185 -7.41 8.65 -4.43
N ILE A 186 -6.77 8.30 -5.54
CA ILE A 186 -5.87 9.15 -6.33
C ILE A 186 -6.68 10.33 -6.89
N GLU A 187 -6.75 11.43 -6.14
CA GLU A 187 -7.18 12.71 -6.69
C GLU A 187 -5.96 13.41 -7.30
N ILE A 188 -5.91 13.36 -8.63
CA ILE A 188 -4.79 13.80 -9.48
C ILE A 188 -4.31 15.24 -9.17
N ILE A 189 -5.18 16.09 -8.63
CA ILE A 189 -4.90 17.52 -8.39
C ILE A 189 -4.35 17.80 -6.98
N THR A 190 -4.66 16.97 -5.98
CA THR A 190 -4.37 17.26 -4.56
C THR A 190 -3.29 16.36 -3.96
N ASP A 191 -2.93 15.25 -4.62
CA ASP A 191 -1.89 14.35 -4.17
C ASP A 191 -0.48 14.82 -4.60
N GLN A 192 0.31 15.31 -3.64
CA GLN A 192 1.69 15.75 -3.90
C GLN A 192 2.66 14.63 -4.31
N ARG A 193 2.23 13.36 -4.26
CA ARG A 193 2.97 12.21 -4.82
C ARG A 193 2.83 12.13 -6.34
N ILE A 194 1.82 12.79 -6.92
CA ILE A 194 1.53 12.81 -8.35
C ILE A 194 2.06 14.10 -8.92
N PHE A 195 3.01 13.99 -9.84
CA PHE A 195 3.59 15.15 -10.50
C PHE A 195 3.90 14.80 -11.96
N PRO A 196 3.86 15.80 -12.87
CA PRO A 196 4.20 15.57 -14.26
C PRO A 196 5.69 15.26 -14.43
N ILE A 197 5.97 14.23 -15.20
CA ILE A 197 7.29 13.91 -15.71
C ILE A 197 7.34 14.20 -17.21
N GLU A 198 8.41 14.84 -17.65
CA GLU A 198 8.73 14.97 -19.06
C GLU A 198 9.75 13.91 -19.42
N VAL A 199 9.47 13.10 -20.44
CA VAL A 199 10.34 11.98 -20.80
C VAL A 199 10.81 12.00 -22.24
N SER A 200 11.97 11.40 -22.45
CA SER A 200 12.62 11.19 -23.74
C SER A 200 12.98 9.72 -23.93
N CYS A 201 13.09 9.32 -25.20
CA CYS A 201 13.50 7.99 -25.59
C CYS A 201 14.92 7.67 -25.08
N ALA A 202 15.09 6.52 -24.42
CA ALA A 202 16.39 6.06 -23.93
C ALA A 202 17.42 5.73 -25.03
N ARG A 203 16.98 5.61 -26.30
CA ARG A 203 17.84 5.28 -27.44
C ARG A 203 18.28 6.49 -28.25
N CYS A 204 17.36 7.39 -28.59
CA CYS A 204 17.64 8.54 -29.46
C CYS A 204 17.50 9.90 -28.76
N ASN A 205 17.10 9.91 -27.49
CA ASN A 205 16.89 11.11 -26.68
C ASN A 205 15.83 12.09 -27.22
N HIS A 206 15.03 11.69 -28.22
CA HIS A 206 13.91 12.48 -28.68
C HIS A 206 12.79 12.48 -27.63
N SER A 207 12.13 13.62 -27.46
CA SER A 207 10.99 13.73 -26.53
C SER A 207 9.88 12.77 -26.95
N LEU A 208 9.33 12.04 -25.99
CA LEU A 208 8.16 11.19 -26.21
C LEU A 208 6.85 11.92 -25.85
N MET A 209 6.91 13.20 -25.50
CA MET A 209 5.74 13.97 -25.07
C MET A 209 4.87 14.36 -26.28
N ASP A 210 3.57 14.05 -26.23
CA ASP A 210 2.57 14.45 -27.23
C ASP A 210 1.52 15.40 -26.61
N PRO A 211 1.66 16.73 -26.80
CA PRO A 211 0.71 17.70 -26.27
C PRO A 211 -0.65 17.67 -26.97
N ARG A 212 -0.78 16.97 -28.11
CA ARG A 212 -2.04 16.91 -28.88
C ARG A 212 -3.06 15.92 -28.32
N HIS A 213 -2.61 14.97 -27.49
CA HIS A 213 -3.46 13.95 -26.88
C HIS A 213 -3.23 13.95 -25.37
N PRO A 214 -3.69 14.98 -24.66
CA PRO A 214 -3.46 15.06 -23.22
C PRO A 214 -4.21 13.96 -22.47
N ILE A 215 -3.57 13.41 -21.45
CA ILE A 215 -4.17 12.51 -20.47
C ILE A 215 -4.07 13.21 -19.12
N ASP A 216 -5.15 13.19 -18.33
CA ASP A 216 -5.21 13.85 -17.02
C ASP A 216 -4.87 15.36 -17.07
N GLY A 217 -5.21 16.02 -18.19
CA GLY A 217 -4.93 17.44 -18.41
C GLY A 217 -3.46 17.80 -18.71
N HIS A 218 -2.59 16.80 -18.90
CA HIS A 218 -1.15 16.99 -19.16
C HIS A 218 -0.74 16.32 -20.49
N PRO A 219 0.34 16.79 -21.16
CA PRO A 219 0.85 16.14 -22.38
C PRO A 219 1.14 14.66 -22.14
N ALA A 220 0.58 13.75 -22.95
CA ALA A 220 0.79 12.33 -22.74
C ALA A 220 2.18 11.87 -23.22
N ILE A 221 2.63 10.72 -22.72
CA ILE A 221 3.81 10.03 -23.22
C ILE A 221 3.36 9.11 -24.35
N ARG A 222 3.78 9.39 -25.58
CA ARG A 222 3.41 8.63 -26.77
C ARG A 222 4.51 7.66 -27.18
N VAL A 223 4.13 6.41 -27.29
CA VAL A 223 4.97 5.30 -27.73
C VAL A 223 4.24 4.47 -28.78
N THR A 224 5.00 3.70 -29.56
CA THR A 224 4.44 2.67 -30.42
C THR A 224 4.49 1.35 -29.66
N VAL A 225 3.43 0.56 -29.70
CA VAL A 225 3.38 -0.77 -29.07
C VAL A 225 3.08 -1.86 -30.08
N ALA A 226 3.59 -3.06 -29.81
CA ALA A 226 3.24 -4.27 -30.53
C ALA A 226 2.72 -5.35 -29.59
N PHE A 227 1.66 -6.05 -30.01
CA PHE A 227 1.06 -7.20 -29.31
C PHE A 227 0.30 -8.08 -30.30
N GLU A 228 0.35 -9.40 -30.16
CA GLU A 228 -0.47 -10.36 -30.93
C GLU A 228 -0.64 -10.02 -32.44
N GLN A 229 0.45 -9.64 -33.12
CA GLN A 229 0.50 -9.23 -34.55
C GLN A 229 -0.11 -7.85 -34.89
N LYS A 230 -0.46 -7.03 -33.90
CA LYS A 230 -0.92 -5.64 -34.06
C LYS A 230 0.19 -4.67 -33.68
N HIS A 231 0.29 -3.59 -34.44
CA HIS A 231 1.18 -2.46 -34.16
C HIS A 231 0.35 -1.18 -34.15
N GLY A 232 0.46 -0.38 -33.09
CA GLY A 232 -0.30 0.86 -32.96
C GLY A 232 0.30 1.80 -31.94
N TRP A 233 -0.28 2.99 -31.80
CA TRP A 233 0.16 3.93 -30.76
C TRP A 233 -0.49 3.64 -29.40
N LEU A 234 0.27 3.92 -28.34
CA LEU A 234 -0.17 3.96 -26.95
C LEU A 234 0.27 5.30 -26.36
N ALA A 235 -0.67 5.98 -25.71
CA ALA A 235 -0.47 7.20 -24.95
C ALA A 235 -0.63 6.87 -23.46
N LEU A 236 0.39 7.19 -22.67
CA LEU A 236 0.39 7.03 -21.22
C LEU A 236 0.25 8.40 -20.55
N SER A 237 -0.35 8.45 -19.37
CA SER A 237 -0.31 9.66 -18.55
C SER A 237 1.14 10.04 -18.23
N SER A 238 1.46 11.33 -18.34
CA SER A 238 2.74 11.87 -17.90
C SER A 238 2.78 12.14 -16.40
N LEU A 239 1.67 11.95 -15.68
CA LEU A 239 1.63 12.13 -14.25
C LEU A 239 2.14 10.86 -13.57
N TYR A 240 3.27 10.96 -12.88
CA TYR A 240 3.82 9.83 -12.14
C TYR A 240 2.82 9.40 -11.05
N GLY A 241 2.45 8.11 -11.04
CA GLY A 241 1.39 7.58 -10.18
C GLY A 241 -0.02 7.55 -10.82
N SER A 242 -0.20 8.14 -12.01
CA SER A 242 -1.37 7.87 -12.85
C SER A 242 -1.13 6.67 -13.76
N TYR A 243 -2.15 5.84 -13.91
CA TYR A 243 -2.15 4.64 -14.76
C TYR A 243 -3.12 4.77 -15.94
N ASN A 244 -3.61 5.98 -16.18
CA ASN A 244 -4.50 6.27 -17.29
C ASN A 244 -3.74 6.17 -18.60
N THR A 245 -4.36 5.51 -19.57
CA THR A 245 -3.77 5.25 -20.89
C THR A 245 -4.85 5.36 -21.95
N ALA A 246 -4.46 5.79 -23.15
CA ALA A 246 -5.28 5.69 -24.35
C ALA A 246 -4.50 4.95 -25.43
N SER A 247 -5.15 4.08 -26.19
CA SER A 247 -4.50 3.29 -27.23
C SER A 247 -5.33 3.26 -28.51
N GLU A 248 -4.66 3.06 -29.64
CA GLU A 248 -5.30 2.90 -30.95
C GLU A 248 -6.21 1.66 -31.01
N TYR A 249 -5.75 0.58 -30.38
CA TYR A 249 -6.46 -0.69 -30.30
C TYR A 249 -6.83 -0.99 -28.86
N GLU A 250 -7.92 -1.74 -28.66
CA GLU A 250 -8.21 -2.34 -27.37
C GLU A 250 -7.17 -3.42 -27.08
N ILE A 251 -6.39 -3.19 -26.04
CA ILE A 251 -5.36 -4.12 -25.54
C ILE A 251 -5.98 -4.87 -24.36
N PRO A 252 -6.06 -6.21 -24.42
CA PRO A 252 -6.55 -6.99 -23.29
C PRO A 252 -5.73 -6.72 -22.01
N PRO A 253 -6.36 -6.74 -20.83
CA PRO A 253 -5.61 -6.65 -19.58
C PRO A 253 -4.59 -7.80 -19.48
N ASP A 254 -3.52 -7.58 -18.72
CA ASP A 254 -2.45 -8.55 -18.46
C ASP A 254 -1.63 -8.97 -19.69
N THR A 255 -1.77 -8.26 -20.82
CA THR A 255 -0.96 -8.51 -22.02
C THR A 255 0.40 -7.81 -21.91
N ASP A 256 1.48 -8.56 -22.17
CA ASP A 256 2.85 -8.01 -22.23
C ASP A 256 3.09 -7.32 -23.57
N LEU A 257 3.36 -6.03 -23.54
CA LEU A 257 3.53 -5.21 -24.73
C LEU A 257 5.01 -4.99 -25.06
N GLN A 258 5.36 -4.99 -26.34
CA GLN A 258 6.65 -4.49 -26.81
C GLN A 258 6.57 -3.01 -27.10
N PHE A 259 7.45 -2.21 -26.50
CA PHE A 259 7.45 -0.75 -26.65
C PHE A 259 8.51 -0.31 -27.64
N PHE A 260 8.16 0.60 -28.53
CA PHE A 260 9.04 1.17 -29.55
C PHE A 260 8.97 2.70 -29.52
N CYS A 261 10.11 3.33 -29.78
CA CYS A 261 10.16 4.77 -29.96
C CYS A 261 9.47 5.18 -31.28
N PRO A 262 8.54 6.14 -31.28
CA PRO A 262 7.90 6.62 -32.51
C PRO A 262 8.85 7.41 -33.42
N HIS A 263 10.02 7.84 -32.91
CA HIS A 263 10.98 8.65 -33.65
C HIS A 263 12.11 7.83 -34.28
N CYS A 264 12.72 6.90 -33.52
CA CYS A 264 13.81 6.07 -34.04
C CYS A 264 13.42 4.62 -34.31
N HIS A 265 12.18 4.22 -33.99
CA HIS A 265 11.67 2.86 -34.15
C HIS A 265 12.43 1.77 -33.38
N ALA A 266 13.42 2.14 -32.58
CA ALA A 266 14.13 1.21 -31.72
C ALA A 266 13.21 0.72 -30.60
N GLU A 267 13.36 -0.57 -30.28
CA GLU A 267 12.68 -1.19 -29.15
C GLU A 267 13.25 -0.64 -27.82
N LEU A 268 12.35 -0.32 -26.91
CA LEU A 268 12.63 0.24 -25.59
C LEU A 268 12.69 -0.87 -24.54
N ILE A 269 13.60 -1.83 -24.72
CA ILE A 269 13.82 -2.89 -23.72
C ILE A 269 14.70 -2.37 -22.58
N GLY A 270 14.29 -2.62 -21.33
CA GLY A 270 15.12 -2.49 -20.14
C GLY A 270 15.60 -3.83 -19.59
N GLY A 271 16.65 -3.79 -18.76
CA GLY A 271 17.24 -4.99 -18.13
C GLY A 271 16.59 -5.38 -16.79
N ALA A 272 15.58 -4.63 -16.32
CA ALA A 272 14.88 -4.89 -15.06
C ALA A 272 13.54 -5.58 -15.29
N SER A 273 13.12 -6.38 -14.32
CA SER A 273 11.79 -7.01 -14.28
C SER A 273 10.91 -6.35 -13.23
N CYS A 274 9.62 -6.23 -13.52
CA CYS A 274 8.63 -5.66 -12.63
C CYS A 274 8.50 -6.50 -11.36
N THR A 275 8.59 -5.87 -10.18
CA THR A 275 8.44 -6.55 -8.88
C THR A 275 7.02 -7.03 -8.60
N GLU A 276 6.01 -6.45 -9.26
CA GLU A 276 4.60 -6.82 -9.07
C GLU A 276 4.19 -8.01 -9.93
N CYS A 277 4.67 -8.10 -11.18
CA CYS A 277 4.15 -9.06 -12.15
C CYS A 277 5.21 -9.83 -12.96
N GLY A 278 6.50 -9.51 -12.78
CA GLY A 278 7.63 -10.15 -13.45
C GLY A 278 7.88 -9.70 -14.90
N ALA A 279 6.99 -8.90 -15.51
CA ALA A 279 7.14 -8.45 -16.88
C ALA A 279 8.33 -7.47 -17.07
N PRO A 280 8.91 -7.36 -18.28
CA PRO A 280 9.98 -6.42 -18.57
C PRO A 280 9.62 -4.96 -18.25
N MET A 281 10.59 -4.21 -17.74
CA MET A 281 10.46 -2.79 -17.48
C MET A 281 11.01 -1.96 -18.64
N ILE A 282 10.28 -0.94 -19.05
CA ILE A 282 10.54 -0.09 -20.22
C ILE A 282 11.16 1.23 -19.75
N PRO A 283 12.46 1.49 -20.04
CA PRO A 283 13.14 2.69 -19.56
C PRO A 283 12.90 3.90 -20.46
N MET A 284 12.64 5.04 -19.86
CA MET A 284 12.58 6.36 -20.50
C MET A 284 13.36 7.38 -19.67
N ILE A 285 14.09 8.27 -20.34
CA ILE A 285 14.91 9.28 -19.67
C ILE A 285 14.00 10.40 -19.18
N VAL A 286 14.11 10.79 -17.91
CA VAL A 286 13.36 11.93 -17.37
C VAL A 286 14.14 13.22 -17.59
N ARG A 287 13.49 14.25 -18.11
CA ARG A 287 14.08 15.58 -18.28
C ARG A 287 14.36 16.18 -16.91
N GLY A 288 15.62 16.55 -16.66
CA GLY A 288 16.09 16.96 -15.34
C GLY A 288 16.93 15.89 -14.61
N GLY A 289 17.03 14.68 -15.18
CA GLY A 289 17.87 13.60 -14.68
C GLY A 289 17.04 12.42 -14.16
N GLY A 290 17.63 11.23 -14.24
CA GLY A 290 16.98 9.97 -13.85
C GLY A 290 16.31 9.22 -15.00
N ILE A 291 15.78 8.06 -14.67
CA ILE A 291 15.11 7.14 -15.60
C ILE A 291 13.80 6.72 -14.94
N VAL A 292 12.70 6.86 -15.68
CA VAL A 292 11.45 6.20 -15.32
C VAL A 292 11.40 4.85 -16.02
N GLN A 293 11.03 3.83 -15.28
CA GLN A 293 10.82 2.48 -15.77
C GLN A 293 9.33 2.15 -15.63
N ILE A 294 8.69 1.83 -16.74
CA ILE A 294 7.26 1.54 -16.82
C ILE A 294 7.08 0.06 -17.13
N CYS A 295 6.21 -0.65 -16.40
CA CYS A 295 5.94 -2.05 -16.68
C CYS A 295 5.33 -2.22 -18.08
N SER A 296 5.79 -3.22 -18.83
CA SER A 296 5.26 -3.53 -20.15
C SER A 296 3.87 -4.19 -20.14
N ARG A 297 3.43 -4.73 -19.00
CA ARG A 297 2.16 -5.44 -18.86
C ARG A 297 0.99 -4.47 -18.73
N ARG A 298 0.00 -4.60 -19.61
CA ARG A 298 -1.22 -3.79 -19.59
C ARG A 298 -1.97 -3.97 -18.26
N GLY A 299 -2.13 -2.89 -17.51
CA GLY A 299 -2.89 -2.87 -16.25
C GLY A 299 -2.05 -3.07 -14.99
N CYS A 300 -0.76 -3.39 -15.14
CA CYS A 300 0.18 -3.41 -14.02
C CYS A 300 0.50 -1.99 -13.54
N LYS A 301 0.64 -1.81 -12.22
CA LYS A 301 0.93 -0.52 -11.59
C LYS A 301 2.40 -0.33 -11.23
N GLY A 302 3.24 -1.34 -11.49
CA GLY A 302 4.66 -1.33 -11.21
C GLY A 302 5.42 -0.36 -12.10
N HIS A 303 5.46 0.92 -11.72
CA HIS A 303 6.32 1.94 -12.31
C HIS A 303 7.37 2.36 -11.27
N MET A 304 8.60 2.58 -11.71
CA MET A 304 9.71 2.98 -10.85
C MET A 304 10.39 4.23 -11.41
N LEU A 305 10.60 5.23 -10.57
CA LEU A 305 11.40 6.40 -10.90
C LEU A 305 12.75 6.30 -10.20
N ASP A 306 13.82 6.10 -10.97
CA ASP A 306 15.19 6.09 -10.48
C ASP A 306 15.85 7.46 -10.74
N LEU A 307 16.11 8.19 -9.67
CA LEU A 307 16.76 9.52 -9.70
C LEU A 307 18.29 9.44 -9.52
N SER A 308 18.84 8.23 -9.40
CA SER A 308 20.26 7.99 -9.07
C SER A 308 21.21 8.19 -10.26
N GLY A 309 20.69 8.39 -11.47
CA GLY A 309 21.47 8.86 -12.63
C GLY A 309 22.56 7.91 -13.15
N ALA A 310 22.56 6.63 -12.76
CA ALA A 310 23.52 5.67 -13.29
C ALA A 310 22.91 4.92 -14.49
N LEU A 311 23.36 5.27 -15.70
CA LEU A 311 23.25 4.41 -16.88
C LEU A 311 24.07 3.14 -16.61
N VAL A 312 23.43 2.07 -16.17
CA VAL A 312 23.98 0.73 -16.35
C VAL A 312 23.63 0.32 -17.78
N LEU A 313 24.49 0.76 -18.72
CA LEU A 313 24.51 0.30 -20.11
C LEU A 313 25.09 -1.11 -20.20
#